data_AF-A0A673WIB2-F1
#
_entry.id   AF-A0A673WIB2-F1
#
_cell.length_a   1.000
_cell.length_b   1.000
_cell.length_c   1.000
_cell.angle_alpha   90.00
_cell.angle_beta   90.00
_cell.angle_gamma   90.00
#
_symmetry.space_group_name_H-M   'P 1'
#
loop_
_entity.id
_entity.type
_entity.pdbx_description
1 polymer ?
#
loop_
_entity_poly.entity_id
_entity_poly.type
_entity_poly.pdbx_seq_one_letter_code
_entity_poly.pdbx_strand_id
1 'polypeptide(L)'
;MPVSLLWAVDVYGRVYSLSTGGQQWEQCRDAVLEFKRVTAVQQCCWGIACDHHIYLNVHSSDVPIRYQEETFENQRWNPMDNFSDRLLPSDRWQWSNITGLEHQPLESFLLPSTNWEWEGDWYIDENFGGEPTEKEGWTYAIDFPATYTKDKKWNSCVRRRRWIRYRRYKATDTWAKIPSEGHSGPLPDPFNDISCGGWEISEEPRGRLSLWAVSLQGKVWFREGIHHHSPEGDGWEEVSLPGEVVQISCGPGDLVWAVLWEGQLIVREGITRDYPQGSSWVVVDSPNPEAGAIHVAVGDNVVWAVTKDNKVWFRRGISSYNPRGSGWIGMIGEMVMINVGLNDQVWGISCEDRAVYFRQGVTSSELSGKAWKAVNVPRDGDIRSHSSP
;
A
#
# COMPACT_ATOMS: atom_id res chain seq x y z
N MET A 1 -10.82 16.86 15.40
CA MET A 1 -9.84 15.98 14.73
C MET A 1 -10.63 14.90 14.01
N PRO A 2 -10.23 14.47 12.80
CA PRO A 2 -10.82 13.30 12.18
C PRO A 2 -10.66 12.09 13.10
N VAL A 3 -11.66 11.22 13.12
CA VAL A 3 -11.61 9.96 13.88
C VAL A 3 -10.52 9.08 13.28
N SER A 4 -9.70 8.48 14.15
CA SER A 4 -8.70 7.48 13.78
C SER A 4 -8.99 6.18 14.50
N LEU A 5 -8.54 5.07 13.91
CA LEU A 5 -8.82 3.72 14.38
C LEU A 5 -7.53 3.05 14.82
N LEU A 6 -7.55 2.46 16.01
CA LEU A 6 -6.58 1.46 16.43
C LEU A 6 -7.12 0.08 16.03
N TRP A 7 -6.33 -0.71 15.31
CA TRP A 7 -6.71 -2.04 14.87
C TRP A 7 -6.02 -3.11 15.72
N ALA A 8 -6.74 -4.19 16.02
CA ALA A 8 -6.21 -5.33 16.75
C ALA A 8 -6.78 -6.64 16.21
N VAL A 9 -5.99 -7.70 16.35
CA VAL A 9 -6.41 -9.07 16.06
C VAL A 9 -6.28 -9.86 17.36
N ASP A 10 -7.32 -10.59 17.74
CA ASP A 10 -7.26 -11.46 18.91
C ASP A 10 -6.69 -12.84 18.60
N VAL A 11 -6.54 -13.67 19.62
CA VAL A 11 -5.99 -15.03 19.50
C VAL A 11 -6.82 -15.99 18.66
N TYR A 12 -8.06 -15.63 18.32
CA TYR A 12 -8.95 -16.40 17.45
C TYR A 12 -8.99 -15.83 16.02
N GLY A 13 -8.15 -14.84 15.72
CA GLY A 13 -8.10 -14.19 14.43
C GLY A 13 -9.24 -13.20 14.16
N ARG A 14 -10.01 -12.81 15.18
CA ARG A 14 -11.07 -11.81 15.03
C ARG A 14 -10.47 -10.41 15.02
N VAL A 15 -10.87 -9.61 14.04
CA VAL A 15 -10.41 -8.22 13.89
C VAL A 15 -11.31 -7.28 14.69
N TYR A 16 -10.70 -6.38 15.44
CA TYR A 16 -11.36 -5.32 16.18
C TYR A 16 -10.77 -3.96 15.80
N SER A 17 -11.61 -2.94 15.90
CA SER A 17 -11.19 -1.55 15.83
C SER A 17 -11.60 -0.79 17.09
N LEU A 18 -10.78 0.17 17.49
CA LEU A 18 -11.08 1.12 18.56
C LEU A 18 -10.91 2.54 18.01
N SER A 19 -12.03 3.25 17.91
CA SER A 19 -12.08 4.64 17.49
C SER A 19 -11.57 5.57 18.57
N THR A 20 -10.83 6.62 18.19
CA THR A 20 -10.44 7.70 19.12
C THR A 20 -11.63 8.49 19.67
N GLY A 21 -12.80 8.43 19.02
CA GLY A 21 -14.07 8.93 19.56
C GLY A 21 -14.93 7.85 20.22
N GLY A 22 -14.52 6.58 20.14
CA GLY A 22 -15.24 5.43 20.67
C GLY A 22 -14.92 5.15 22.14
N GLN A 23 -15.74 4.29 22.75
CA GLN A 23 -15.57 3.85 24.15
C GLN A 23 -15.51 2.32 24.30
N GLN A 24 -15.43 1.60 23.20
CA GLN A 24 -15.38 0.13 23.18
C GLN A 24 -14.62 -0.37 21.95
N TRP A 25 -14.09 -1.58 22.05
CA TRP A 25 -13.59 -2.31 20.89
C TRP A 25 -14.76 -2.87 20.10
N GLU A 26 -14.82 -2.53 18.82
CA GLU A 26 -15.86 -2.98 17.90
C GLU A 26 -15.30 -4.09 17.01
N GLN A 27 -15.95 -5.26 17.04
CA GLN A 27 -15.56 -6.36 16.17
C GLN A 27 -15.98 -6.06 14.73
N CYS A 28 -15.08 -6.24 13.77
CA CYS A 28 -15.41 -6.19 12.36
C CYS A 28 -16.21 -7.45 11.98
N ARG A 29 -17.54 -7.34 11.93
CA ARG A 29 -18.45 -8.48 11.74
C ARG A 29 -18.53 -8.96 10.29
N ASP A 30 -18.08 -8.15 9.34
CA ASP A 30 -18.09 -8.48 7.91
C ASP A 30 -16.97 -9.47 7.51
N ALA A 31 -16.05 -9.77 8.43
CA ALA A 31 -15.04 -10.80 8.24
C ALA A 31 -15.57 -12.18 8.67
N VAL A 32 -15.97 -13.02 7.71
CA VAL A 32 -16.03 -14.48 7.90
C VAL A 32 -14.62 -15.08 7.98
N LEU A 33 -13.59 -14.25 7.78
CA LEU A 33 -12.19 -14.60 7.74
C LEU A 33 -11.54 -14.42 9.10
N GLU A 34 -10.68 -15.36 9.47
CA GLU A 34 -9.77 -15.25 10.59
C GLU A 34 -8.43 -14.67 10.11
N PHE A 35 -7.92 -13.67 10.82
CA PHE A 35 -6.67 -12.98 10.50
C PHE A 35 -5.52 -13.38 11.43
N LYS A 36 -4.31 -13.40 10.89
CA LYS A 36 -3.07 -13.59 11.65
C LYS A 36 -2.47 -12.27 12.08
N ARG A 37 -2.46 -11.29 11.17
CA ARG A 37 -1.93 -9.93 11.36
C ARG A 37 -2.70 -8.94 10.52
N VAL A 38 -2.74 -7.70 11.00
CA VAL A 38 -3.24 -6.54 10.27
C VAL A 38 -2.25 -5.39 10.37
N THR A 39 -2.24 -4.54 9.37
CA THR A 39 -1.52 -3.27 9.33
C THR A 39 -2.43 -2.24 8.68
N ALA A 40 -2.47 -1.01 9.18
CA ALA A 40 -3.49 -0.04 8.78
C ALA A 40 -2.91 1.34 8.59
N VAL A 41 -3.50 2.06 7.63
CA VAL A 41 -3.36 3.50 7.43
C VAL A 41 -4.73 4.15 7.53
N GLN A 42 -4.79 5.48 7.39
CA GLN A 42 -6.06 6.19 7.49
C GLN A 42 -7.09 5.75 6.43
N GLN A 43 -6.63 5.39 5.24
CA GLN A 43 -7.50 5.10 4.08
C GLN A 43 -7.90 3.62 3.99
N CYS A 44 -7.13 2.71 4.59
CA CYS A 44 -7.37 1.27 4.46
C CYS A 44 -6.67 0.45 5.53
N CYS A 45 -7.08 -0.81 5.64
CA CYS A 45 -6.43 -1.83 6.46
C CYS A 45 -6.07 -3.04 5.59
N TRP A 46 -4.83 -3.50 5.70
CA TRP A 46 -4.32 -4.72 5.08
C TRP A 46 -4.25 -5.83 6.13
N GLY A 47 -4.44 -7.07 5.72
CA GLY A 47 -4.36 -8.22 6.62
C GLY A 47 -3.88 -9.49 5.94
N ILE A 48 -3.14 -10.29 6.70
CA ILE A 48 -2.82 -11.68 6.33
C ILE A 48 -3.86 -12.57 7.01
N ALA A 49 -4.65 -13.29 6.22
CA ALA A 49 -5.63 -14.23 6.74
C ALA A 49 -5.01 -15.60 7.09
N CYS A 50 -5.75 -16.41 7.84
CA CYS A 50 -5.34 -17.76 8.20
C CYS A 50 -5.14 -18.68 6.98
N ASP A 51 -5.83 -18.39 5.88
CA ASP A 51 -5.68 -19.05 4.57
C ASP A 51 -4.40 -18.64 3.80
N HIS A 52 -3.53 -17.83 4.42
CA HIS A 52 -2.27 -17.29 3.88
C HIS A 52 -2.40 -16.24 2.77
N HIS A 53 -3.60 -15.76 2.47
CA HIS A 53 -3.77 -14.70 1.48
C HIS A 53 -3.78 -13.32 2.14
N ILE A 54 -3.47 -12.32 1.32
CA ILE A 54 -3.57 -10.91 1.70
C ILE A 54 -4.95 -10.40 1.31
N TYR A 55 -5.57 -9.70 2.25
CA TYR A 55 -6.84 -9.01 2.07
C TYR A 55 -6.66 -7.53 2.34
N LEU A 56 -7.45 -6.72 1.64
CA LEU A 56 -7.51 -5.28 1.76
C LEU A 56 -8.93 -4.87 2.14
N ASN A 57 -9.06 -4.00 3.13
CA ASN A 57 -10.29 -3.30 3.46
C ASN A 57 -10.07 -1.80 3.20
N VAL A 58 -10.65 -1.29 2.10
CA VAL A 58 -10.60 0.14 1.77
C VAL A 58 -11.78 0.84 2.43
N HIS A 59 -11.53 1.87 3.23
CA HIS A 59 -12.60 2.63 3.86
C HIS A 59 -13.40 3.39 2.80
N SER A 60 -14.73 3.38 2.91
CA SER A 60 -15.59 4.14 2.01
C SER A 60 -15.33 5.65 2.10
N SER A 61 -15.55 6.32 0.97
CA SER A 61 -15.48 7.78 0.87
C SER A 61 -16.60 8.27 -0.04
N ASP A 62 -16.98 9.55 0.08
CA ASP A 62 -18.00 10.17 -0.78
C ASP A 62 -17.62 10.14 -2.27
N VAL A 63 -16.33 10.04 -2.57
CA VAL A 63 -15.82 9.98 -3.94
C VAL A 63 -15.49 8.52 -4.29
N PRO A 64 -16.12 7.93 -5.31
CA PRO A 64 -15.80 6.57 -5.73
C PRO A 64 -14.40 6.52 -6.32
N ILE A 65 -13.69 5.42 -6.04
CA ILE A 65 -12.40 5.14 -6.65
C ILE A 65 -12.64 4.70 -8.10
N ARG A 66 -12.21 5.53 -9.05
CA ARG A 66 -12.31 5.31 -10.49
C ARG A 66 -10.94 5.34 -11.13
N TYR A 67 -10.72 4.51 -12.12
CA TYR A 67 -9.54 4.53 -12.97
C TYR A 67 -9.96 4.67 -14.43
N GLN A 68 -9.29 5.57 -15.15
CA GLN A 68 -9.54 5.81 -16.56
C GLN A 68 -8.62 4.94 -17.41
N GLU A 69 -9.21 4.06 -18.21
CA GLU A 69 -8.53 3.36 -19.28
C GLU A 69 -8.63 4.17 -20.57
N GLU A 70 -7.58 4.11 -21.38
CA GLU A 70 -7.57 4.76 -22.68
C GLU A 70 -6.83 3.93 -23.74
N THR A 71 -7.29 4.07 -24.97
CA THR A 71 -6.58 3.57 -26.16
C THR A 71 -6.85 4.50 -27.34
N PHE A 72 -6.04 4.39 -28.38
CA PHE A 72 -6.13 5.21 -29.59
C PHE A 72 -6.42 4.33 -30.80
N GLU A 73 -7.46 4.69 -31.53
CA GLU A 73 -7.73 4.12 -32.83
C GLU A 73 -7.03 4.95 -33.91
N ASN A 74 -6.20 4.30 -34.72
CA ASN A 74 -5.33 4.89 -35.71
C ASN A 74 -5.79 4.51 -37.12
N GLN A 75 -5.78 5.48 -38.02
CA GLN A 75 -6.14 5.28 -39.43
C GLN A 75 -5.21 6.06 -40.36
N ARG A 76 -4.99 5.50 -41.56
CA ARG A 76 -4.19 6.11 -42.62
C ARG A 76 -5.05 6.55 -43.78
N TRP A 77 -4.74 7.73 -44.31
CA TRP A 77 -5.31 8.23 -45.55
C TRP A 77 -4.74 7.49 -46.75
N ASN A 78 -5.63 7.04 -47.65
CA ASN A 78 -5.30 6.47 -48.93
C ASN A 78 -6.17 7.12 -50.03
N PRO A 79 -5.68 7.25 -51.28
CA PRO A 79 -6.44 7.87 -52.37
C PRO A 79 -7.77 7.20 -52.71
N MET A 80 -7.90 5.89 -52.46
CA MET A 80 -9.10 5.11 -52.78
C MET A 80 -10.17 5.19 -51.70
N ASP A 81 -9.77 5.07 -50.42
CA ASP A 81 -10.68 4.87 -49.30
C ASP A 81 -10.72 6.06 -48.32
N ASN A 82 -10.02 7.17 -48.63
CA ASN A 82 -9.77 8.25 -47.68
C ASN A 82 -9.10 7.68 -46.41
N PHE A 83 -9.47 8.10 -45.20
CA PHE A 83 -8.94 7.49 -43.99
C PHE A 83 -9.56 6.10 -43.73
N SER A 84 -8.70 5.10 -43.54
CA SER A 84 -9.08 3.69 -43.34
C SER A 84 -8.13 2.98 -42.37
N ASP A 85 -8.51 1.77 -41.94
CA ASP A 85 -7.73 0.82 -41.13
C ASP A 85 -6.67 0.07 -41.95
N ARG A 86 -6.52 0.36 -43.25
CA ARG A 86 -5.49 -0.20 -44.12
C ARG A 86 -4.16 0.50 -43.87
N LEU A 87 -3.40 -0.06 -42.94
CA LEU A 87 -2.10 0.45 -42.48
C LEU A 87 -0.94 -0.18 -43.27
N LEU A 88 0.15 0.56 -43.41
CA LEU A 88 1.40 0.08 -43.99
C LEU A 88 2.17 -0.78 -42.96
N PRO A 89 3.05 -1.70 -43.40
CA PRO A 89 3.82 -2.54 -42.48
C PRO A 89 4.66 -1.79 -41.44
N SER A 90 5.06 -0.55 -41.75
CA SER A 90 5.84 0.33 -40.86
C SER A 90 4.99 1.26 -40.00
N ASP A 91 3.67 1.20 -40.11
CA ASP A 91 2.77 2.07 -39.36
C ASP A 91 2.62 1.63 -37.91
N ARG A 92 2.05 2.53 -37.10
CA ARG A 92 1.58 2.17 -35.76
C ARG A 92 0.40 1.23 -35.87
N TRP A 93 0.15 0.47 -34.82
CA TRP A 93 -1.00 -0.41 -34.73
C TRP A 93 -2.31 0.34 -34.92
N GLN A 94 -3.33 -0.32 -35.48
CA GLN A 94 -4.69 0.25 -35.58
C GLN A 94 -5.22 0.64 -34.21
N TRP A 95 -4.88 -0.11 -33.17
CA TRP A 95 -5.22 0.20 -31.78
C TRP A 95 -3.94 0.30 -30.97
N SER A 96 -3.73 1.42 -30.30
CA SER A 96 -2.47 1.62 -29.59
C SER A 96 -2.57 2.45 -28.33
N ASN A 97 -1.52 2.38 -27.51
CA ASN A 97 -1.29 3.40 -26.49
C ASN A 97 -1.04 4.80 -27.11
N ILE A 98 -0.91 5.82 -26.27
CA ILE A 98 -0.69 7.21 -26.69
C ILE A 98 0.57 7.41 -27.56
N THR A 99 1.59 6.56 -27.38
CA THR A 99 2.86 6.62 -28.14
C THR A 99 2.76 5.96 -29.52
N GLY A 100 1.76 5.10 -29.74
CA GLY A 100 1.62 4.28 -30.94
C GLY A 100 2.45 2.99 -30.92
N LEU A 101 3.28 2.77 -29.91
CA LEU A 101 4.29 1.70 -29.90
C LEU A 101 3.75 0.35 -29.41
N GLU A 102 2.71 0.36 -28.59
CA GLU A 102 2.11 -0.85 -28.03
C GLU A 102 0.74 -1.09 -28.64
N HIS A 103 0.45 -2.34 -29.02
CA HIS A 103 -0.86 -2.74 -29.54
C HIS A 103 -1.85 -2.90 -28.38
N GLN A 104 -2.94 -2.12 -28.39
CA GLN A 104 -3.95 -2.09 -27.30
C GLN A 104 -5.38 -2.08 -27.84
N PRO A 105 -5.86 -3.17 -28.44
CA PRO A 105 -7.25 -3.27 -28.89
C PRO A 105 -8.23 -3.13 -27.72
N LEU A 106 -9.45 -2.63 -27.97
CA LEU A 106 -10.46 -2.41 -26.91
C LEU A 106 -10.73 -3.64 -26.03
N GLU A 107 -10.60 -4.84 -26.61
CA GLU A 107 -10.83 -6.13 -25.95
C GLU A 107 -9.65 -6.61 -25.09
N SER A 108 -8.44 -6.03 -25.23
CA SER A 108 -7.29 -6.43 -24.42
C SER A 108 -7.32 -5.90 -22.99
N PHE A 109 -8.21 -4.94 -22.70
CA PHE A 109 -8.32 -4.33 -21.38
C PHE A 109 -9.12 -5.24 -20.44
N LEU A 110 -8.45 -5.73 -19.40
CA LEU A 110 -9.03 -6.57 -18.37
C LEU A 110 -9.10 -5.80 -17.05
N LEU A 111 -10.10 -6.14 -16.23
CA LEU A 111 -10.15 -5.63 -14.86
C LEU A 111 -9.02 -6.26 -14.03
N PRO A 112 -8.35 -5.51 -13.14
CA PRO A 112 -7.23 -6.03 -12.34
C PRO A 112 -7.63 -7.20 -11.44
N SER A 113 -8.87 -7.16 -10.97
CA SER A 113 -9.42 -8.17 -10.07
C SER A 113 -10.94 -8.19 -10.13
N THR A 114 -11.53 -9.17 -9.45
CA THR A 114 -12.97 -9.28 -9.23
C THR A 114 -13.55 -8.16 -8.37
N ASN A 115 -12.70 -7.38 -7.70
CA ASN A 115 -13.04 -6.23 -6.87
C ASN A 115 -13.24 -4.94 -7.67
N TRP A 116 -13.09 -5.02 -8.99
CA TRP A 116 -13.41 -3.95 -9.93
C TRP A 116 -14.63 -4.30 -10.78
N GLU A 117 -15.21 -3.28 -11.39
CA GLU A 117 -16.23 -3.41 -12.44
C GLU A 117 -16.10 -2.28 -13.46
N TRP A 118 -16.56 -2.53 -14.68
CA TRP A 118 -16.69 -1.47 -15.68
C TRP A 118 -17.90 -0.60 -15.36
N GLU A 119 -17.72 0.72 -15.37
CA GLU A 119 -18.80 1.67 -15.11
C GLU A 119 -19.65 1.95 -16.36
N GLY A 120 -19.13 1.60 -17.54
CA GLY A 120 -19.81 1.70 -18.82
C GLY A 120 -18.99 1.08 -19.94
N ASP A 121 -19.50 1.19 -21.17
CA ASP A 121 -18.74 0.81 -22.36
C ASP A 121 -17.78 1.92 -22.81
N TRP A 122 -16.87 1.55 -23.72
CA TRP A 122 -15.96 2.49 -24.36
C TRP A 122 -16.73 3.61 -25.07
N TYR A 123 -16.26 4.84 -24.89
CA TYR A 123 -16.78 5.99 -25.60
C TYR A 123 -15.65 6.84 -26.17
N ILE A 124 -15.97 7.66 -27.16
CA ILE A 124 -15.00 8.51 -27.86
C ILE A 124 -14.79 9.80 -27.06
N ASP A 125 -13.53 10.16 -26.83
CA ASP A 125 -13.16 11.45 -26.27
C ASP A 125 -13.26 12.54 -27.37
N GLU A 126 -14.31 13.35 -27.31
CA GLU A 126 -14.51 14.50 -28.21
C GLU A 126 -13.79 15.77 -27.73
N ASN A 127 -12.72 15.62 -26.94
CA ASN A 127 -11.90 16.72 -26.43
C ASN A 127 -10.41 16.53 -26.82
N PHE A 128 -9.78 17.60 -27.27
CA PHE A 128 -8.35 17.65 -27.53
C PHE A 128 -7.73 18.90 -26.89
N GLY A 129 -7.00 18.72 -25.79
CA GLY A 129 -6.30 19.83 -25.12
C GLY A 129 -7.22 20.89 -24.52
N GLY A 130 -8.47 20.53 -24.18
CA GLY A 130 -9.49 21.45 -23.67
C GLY A 130 -10.41 22.00 -24.75
N GLU A 131 -10.13 21.74 -26.03
CA GLU A 131 -10.98 22.16 -27.14
C GLU A 131 -11.84 21.00 -27.66
N PRO A 132 -13.13 21.24 -27.98
CA PRO A 132 -13.97 20.23 -28.60
C PRO A 132 -13.42 19.84 -29.98
N THR A 133 -13.31 18.56 -30.30
CA THR A 133 -12.93 18.09 -31.63
C THR A 133 -14.12 18.14 -32.60
N GLU A 134 -13.87 17.82 -33.88
CA GLU A 134 -14.97 17.51 -34.81
C GLU A 134 -15.73 16.26 -34.33
N LYS A 135 -16.95 16.04 -34.86
CA LYS A 135 -17.77 14.87 -34.56
C LYS A 135 -16.92 13.59 -34.70
N GLU A 136 -17.04 12.67 -33.74
CA GLU A 136 -16.27 11.41 -33.66
C GLU A 136 -14.81 11.50 -33.15
N GLY A 137 -14.37 12.64 -32.61
CA GLY A 137 -13.13 12.66 -31.81
C GLY A 137 -11.82 12.60 -32.59
N TRP A 138 -11.85 12.78 -33.92
CA TRP A 138 -10.66 12.62 -34.75
C TRP A 138 -9.66 13.77 -34.57
N THR A 139 -8.39 13.41 -34.54
CA THR A 139 -7.24 14.31 -34.58
C THR A 139 -6.29 13.86 -35.71
N TYR A 140 -5.51 14.78 -36.27
CA TYR A 140 -4.81 14.58 -37.55
C TYR A 140 -3.33 14.91 -37.46
N ALA A 141 -2.49 14.17 -38.19
CA ALA A 141 -1.06 14.45 -38.30
C ALA A 141 -0.54 14.12 -39.72
N ILE A 142 0.66 14.60 -40.03
CA ILE A 142 1.35 14.29 -41.30
C ILE A 142 1.87 12.84 -41.34
N ASP A 143 2.21 12.29 -40.19
CA ASP A 143 2.57 10.89 -39.97
C ASP A 143 2.31 10.51 -38.50
N PHE A 144 2.47 9.23 -38.15
CA PHE A 144 2.15 8.76 -36.80
C PHE A 144 3.03 9.33 -35.67
N PRO A 145 4.35 9.49 -35.85
CA PRO A 145 5.21 10.09 -34.81
C PRO A 145 5.03 11.60 -34.65
N ALA A 146 4.45 12.31 -35.62
CA ALA A 146 4.24 13.75 -35.56
C ALA A 146 3.19 14.16 -34.52
N THR A 147 3.21 15.46 -34.22
CA THR A 147 2.21 16.11 -33.37
C THR A 147 0.86 16.16 -34.06
N TYR A 148 -0.17 15.70 -33.36
CA TYR A 148 -1.55 15.72 -33.82
C TYR A 148 -2.19 17.09 -33.61
N THR A 149 -3.06 17.48 -34.52
CA THR A 149 -3.90 18.69 -34.41
C THR A 149 -5.38 18.32 -34.51
N LYS A 150 -6.23 19.13 -33.89
CA LYS A 150 -7.69 18.97 -33.96
C LYS A 150 -8.21 19.03 -35.39
N ASP A 151 -7.81 20.04 -36.16
CA ASP A 151 -8.34 20.24 -37.50
C ASP A 151 -7.55 19.46 -38.56
N LYS A 152 -8.28 18.91 -39.54
CA LYS A 152 -7.68 18.28 -40.72
C LYS A 152 -6.97 19.33 -41.59
N LYS A 153 -5.70 19.06 -41.93
CA LYS A 153 -4.90 19.87 -42.86
C LYS A 153 -4.77 19.16 -44.20
N TRP A 154 -4.37 19.91 -45.23
CA TRP A 154 -4.20 19.38 -46.60
C TRP A 154 -3.14 18.26 -46.67
N ASN A 155 -2.18 18.26 -45.75
CA ASN A 155 -1.11 17.28 -45.64
C ASN A 155 -1.33 16.26 -44.50
N SER A 156 -2.55 16.15 -43.97
CA SER A 156 -2.89 15.15 -42.96
C SER A 156 -2.99 13.76 -43.59
N CYS A 157 -1.97 12.92 -43.38
CA CYS A 157 -1.91 11.56 -43.93
C CYS A 157 -2.35 10.49 -42.92
N VAL A 158 -2.41 10.83 -41.63
CA VAL A 158 -2.90 9.93 -40.58
C VAL A 158 -3.89 10.66 -39.68
N ARG A 159 -4.76 9.88 -39.03
CA ARG A 159 -5.64 10.37 -37.98
C ARG A 159 -5.70 9.37 -36.83
N ARG A 160 -6.01 9.88 -35.64
CA ARG A 160 -6.34 9.05 -34.49
C ARG A 160 -7.46 9.63 -33.66
N ARG A 161 -8.22 8.79 -32.98
CA ARG A 161 -9.20 9.21 -31.95
C ARG A 161 -8.96 8.45 -30.66
N ARG A 162 -9.19 9.10 -29.54
CA ARG A 162 -9.01 8.53 -28.20
C ARG A 162 -10.33 7.91 -27.75
N TRP A 163 -10.24 6.67 -27.30
CA TRP A 163 -11.33 5.94 -26.67
C TRP A 163 -11.06 5.87 -25.17
N ILE A 164 -12.08 6.13 -24.36
CA ILE A 164 -12.02 6.13 -22.91
C ILE A 164 -13.03 5.14 -22.35
N ARG A 165 -12.64 4.45 -21.27
CA ARG A 165 -13.55 3.65 -20.44
C ARG A 165 -13.15 3.78 -18.99
N TYR A 166 -14.12 3.77 -18.08
CA TYR A 166 -13.84 3.81 -16.64
C TYR A 166 -14.12 2.47 -15.99
N ARG A 167 -13.19 2.06 -15.12
CA ARG A 167 -13.41 1.01 -14.13
C ARG A 167 -13.55 1.62 -12.75
N ARG A 168 -14.39 1.03 -11.92
CA ARG A 168 -14.71 1.46 -10.56
C ARG A 168 -14.36 0.37 -9.56
N TYR A 169 -13.72 0.75 -8.46
CA TYR A 169 -13.49 -0.15 -7.34
C TYR A 169 -14.78 -0.31 -6.53
N LYS A 170 -15.20 -1.55 -6.24
CA LYS A 170 -16.48 -1.84 -5.57
C LYS A 170 -16.34 -2.47 -4.19
N ALA A 171 -15.16 -2.93 -3.79
CA ALA A 171 -14.96 -3.65 -2.53
C ALA A 171 -14.56 -2.71 -1.37
N THR A 172 -15.34 -1.66 -1.13
CA THR A 172 -15.15 -0.73 0.00
C THR A 172 -15.86 -1.24 1.26
N ASP A 173 -15.29 -0.96 2.43
CA ASP A 173 -15.76 -1.42 3.76
C ASP A 173 -15.90 -2.94 3.90
N THR A 174 -15.22 -3.70 3.04
CA THR A 174 -15.23 -5.16 3.06
C THR A 174 -13.82 -5.69 2.83
N TRP A 175 -13.52 -6.87 3.36
CA TRP A 175 -12.24 -7.53 3.15
C TRP A 175 -12.19 -8.16 1.75
N ALA A 176 -11.51 -7.49 0.83
CA ALA A 176 -11.30 -7.89 -0.54
C ALA A 176 -10.03 -8.73 -0.65
N LYS A 177 -10.12 -9.93 -1.24
CA LYS A 177 -8.93 -10.75 -1.51
C LYS A 177 -8.12 -10.06 -2.60
N ILE A 178 -6.86 -9.82 -2.33
CA ILE A 178 -5.94 -9.21 -3.29
C ILE A 178 -5.42 -10.29 -4.23
N PRO A 179 -5.39 -10.05 -5.56
CA PRO A 179 -4.78 -10.98 -6.50
C PRO A 179 -3.32 -11.25 -6.09
N SER A 180 -2.99 -12.53 -5.98
CA SER A 180 -1.66 -12.96 -5.58
C SER A 180 -0.64 -12.76 -6.71
N GLU A 181 -1.09 -12.65 -7.97
CA GLU A 181 -0.25 -12.71 -9.17
C GLU A 181 0.73 -11.53 -9.24
N GLY A 182 2.02 -11.84 -9.37
CA GLY A 182 3.04 -10.86 -9.74
C GLY A 182 3.11 -10.70 -11.26
N HIS A 183 3.47 -9.51 -11.73
CA HIS A 183 3.68 -9.24 -13.14
C HIS A 183 4.85 -10.06 -13.76
N SER A 184 5.72 -10.66 -12.94
CA SER A 184 7.01 -11.19 -13.37
C SER A 184 7.35 -12.63 -12.93
N GLY A 185 6.42 -13.39 -12.31
CA GLY A 185 6.78 -14.75 -11.91
C GLY A 185 5.83 -15.47 -10.95
N PRO A 186 6.22 -16.68 -10.51
CA PRO A 186 5.46 -17.47 -9.55
C PRO A 186 5.31 -16.73 -8.23
N LEU A 187 4.21 -17.03 -7.55
CA LEU A 187 3.78 -16.38 -6.33
C LEU A 187 4.85 -16.42 -5.22
N PRO A 188 4.89 -15.41 -4.34
CA PRO A 188 5.57 -15.51 -3.06
C PRO A 188 5.12 -16.76 -2.31
N ASP A 189 6.04 -17.39 -1.58
CA ASP A 189 5.65 -18.30 -0.49
C ASP A 189 4.64 -17.62 0.43
N PRO A 190 3.75 -18.37 1.10
CA PRO A 190 2.79 -17.83 2.06
C PRO A 190 3.40 -16.75 2.97
N PHE A 191 2.69 -15.64 3.13
CA PHE A 191 3.15 -14.53 3.98
C PHE A 191 2.90 -14.80 5.47
N ASN A 192 3.84 -14.37 6.32
CA ASN A 192 3.74 -14.44 7.77
C ASN A 192 3.80 -13.07 8.46
N ASP A 193 4.31 -12.04 7.79
CA ASP A 193 4.27 -10.66 8.28
C ASP A 193 4.00 -9.64 7.18
N ILE A 194 3.42 -8.50 7.57
CA ILE A 194 3.03 -7.40 6.68
C ILE A 194 3.10 -6.06 7.41
N SER A 195 3.56 -5.02 6.72
CA SER A 195 3.58 -3.65 7.23
C SER A 195 3.27 -2.66 6.10
N CYS A 196 2.33 -1.74 6.34
CA CYS A 196 2.03 -0.63 5.44
C CYS A 196 2.57 0.70 6.00
N GLY A 197 3.05 1.57 5.11
CA GLY A 197 3.77 2.80 5.45
C GLY A 197 3.92 3.73 4.25
N GLY A 198 4.87 4.65 4.32
CA GLY A 198 5.34 5.43 3.18
C GLY A 198 4.38 6.50 2.63
N TRP A 199 3.28 6.80 3.33
CA TRP A 199 2.31 7.82 2.88
C TRP A 199 2.83 9.25 2.97
N GLU A 200 3.95 9.50 3.66
CA GLU A 200 4.60 10.82 3.75
C GLU A 200 5.81 10.95 2.81
N ILE A 201 6.19 9.88 2.11
CA ILE A 201 7.32 9.90 1.15
C ILE A 201 6.98 10.81 -0.05
N SER A 202 5.74 10.75 -0.52
CA SER A 202 5.30 11.53 -1.68
C SER A 202 3.80 11.71 -1.72
N GLU A 203 3.39 12.93 -2.09
CA GLU A 203 2.00 13.25 -2.43
C GLU A 203 1.60 12.78 -3.84
N GLU A 204 2.56 12.36 -4.69
CA GLU A 204 2.31 11.98 -6.08
C GLU A 204 2.73 10.54 -6.41
N PRO A 205 1.83 9.71 -7.00
CA PRO A 205 0.40 9.94 -7.14
C PRO A 205 -0.30 10.01 -5.78
N ARG A 206 -1.42 10.73 -5.75
CA ARG A 206 -2.24 10.90 -4.54
C ARG A 206 -2.53 9.56 -3.87
N GLY A 207 -2.35 9.51 -2.55
CA GLY A 207 -2.63 8.33 -1.75
C GLY A 207 -1.66 7.18 -1.99
N ARG A 208 -0.43 7.47 -2.45
CA ARG A 208 0.64 6.48 -2.57
C ARG A 208 0.91 5.85 -1.20
N LEU A 209 1.04 4.52 -1.17
CA LEU A 209 1.41 3.75 0.01
C LEU A 209 2.54 2.79 -0.34
N SER A 210 3.33 2.42 0.67
CA SER A 210 4.30 1.35 0.62
C SER A 210 3.77 0.17 1.42
N LEU A 211 3.78 -1.03 0.84
CA LEU A 211 3.41 -2.26 1.53
C LEU A 211 4.54 -3.27 1.42
N TRP A 212 5.00 -3.73 2.58
CA TRP A 212 6.06 -4.72 2.73
C TRP A 212 5.49 -5.99 3.32
N ALA A 213 5.92 -7.14 2.80
CA ALA A 213 5.52 -8.43 3.32
C ALA A 213 6.73 -9.36 3.49
N VAL A 214 6.66 -10.22 4.50
CA VAL A 214 7.63 -11.28 4.76
C VAL A 214 6.96 -12.61 4.53
N SER A 215 7.63 -13.48 3.79
CA SER A 215 7.18 -14.85 3.52
C SER A 215 7.64 -15.83 4.61
N LEU A 216 7.03 -17.03 4.67
CA LEU A 216 7.45 -18.09 5.58
C LEU A 216 8.91 -18.53 5.41
N GLN A 217 9.51 -18.33 4.24
CA GLN A 217 10.93 -18.60 3.98
C GLN A 217 11.85 -17.43 4.36
N GLY A 218 11.30 -16.36 4.93
CA GLY A 218 12.03 -15.17 5.34
C GLY A 218 12.46 -14.24 4.20
N LYS A 219 11.87 -14.40 3.00
CA LYS A 219 12.03 -13.44 1.91
C LYS A 219 11.13 -12.22 2.12
N VAL A 220 11.61 -11.05 1.69
CA VAL A 220 10.87 -9.78 1.75
C VAL A 220 10.37 -9.40 0.36
N TRP A 221 9.13 -8.95 0.31
CA TRP A 221 8.44 -8.53 -0.90
C TRP A 221 7.90 -7.12 -0.73
N PHE A 222 8.01 -6.32 -1.78
CA PHE A 222 7.45 -4.97 -1.87
C PHE A 222 6.27 -4.99 -2.84
N ARG A 223 5.16 -4.35 -2.47
CA ARG A 223 4.00 -4.22 -3.36
C ARG A 223 4.03 -2.89 -4.10
N GLU A 224 4.06 -2.96 -5.42
CA GLU A 224 4.12 -1.79 -6.30
C GLU A 224 2.73 -1.21 -6.61
N GLY A 225 2.70 0.04 -7.06
CA GLY A 225 1.51 0.62 -7.70
C GLY A 225 0.36 0.99 -6.77
N ILE A 226 0.54 0.94 -5.44
CA ILE A 226 -0.55 1.31 -4.53
C ILE A 226 -0.72 2.83 -4.53
N HIS A 227 -1.88 3.30 -4.97
CA HIS A 227 -2.27 4.71 -4.90
C HIS A 227 -3.80 4.86 -4.91
N HIS A 228 -4.32 6.09 -4.82
CA HIS A 228 -5.76 6.37 -4.70
C HIS A 228 -6.62 5.72 -5.80
N HIS A 229 -6.15 5.64 -7.05
CA HIS A 229 -6.88 5.02 -8.16
C HIS A 229 -6.48 3.56 -8.44
N SER A 230 -5.55 3.02 -7.67
CA SER A 230 -5.15 1.61 -7.67
C SER A 230 -4.91 1.16 -6.22
N PRO A 231 -5.96 1.08 -5.39
CA PRO A 231 -5.83 0.77 -3.96
C PRO A 231 -5.25 -0.63 -3.73
N GLU A 232 -5.48 -1.54 -4.68
CA GLU A 232 -4.92 -2.88 -4.63
C GLU A 232 -3.44 -2.90 -5.00
N GLY A 233 -2.90 -1.92 -5.73
CA GLY A 233 -1.57 -1.99 -6.32
C GLY A 233 -1.47 -3.00 -7.47
N ASP A 234 -0.28 -3.06 -8.07
CA ASP A 234 -0.08 -3.73 -9.36
C ASP A 234 0.57 -5.11 -9.19
N GLY A 235 1.53 -5.28 -8.29
CA GLY A 235 2.23 -6.56 -8.15
C GLY A 235 3.22 -6.62 -6.99
N TRP A 236 3.81 -7.79 -6.80
CA TRP A 236 4.85 -8.05 -5.80
C TRP A 236 6.22 -8.15 -6.47
N GLU A 237 7.22 -7.53 -5.84
CA GLU A 237 8.63 -7.62 -6.23
C GLU A 237 9.48 -8.13 -5.05
N GLU A 238 10.30 -9.16 -5.30
CA GLU A 238 11.21 -9.71 -4.28
C GLU A 238 12.38 -8.74 -4.05
N VAL A 239 12.62 -8.37 -2.80
CA VAL A 239 13.73 -7.49 -2.42
C VAL A 239 14.88 -8.33 -1.88
N SER A 240 16.07 -8.17 -2.45
CA SER A 240 17.26 -8.90 -2.00
C SER A 240 17.61 -8.58 -0.54
N LEU A 241 18.01 -9.61 0.21
CA LEU A 241 18.27 -9.54 1.65
C LEU A 241 19.66 -10.07 2.02
N PRO A 242 20.24 -9.59 3.14
CA PRO A 242 21.47 -10.15 3.71
C PRO A 242 21.23 -11.45 4.51
N GLY A 243 19.98 -11.81 4.80
CA GLY A 243 19.58 -13.00 5.55
C GLY A 243 18.05 -13.13 5.65
N GLU A 244 17.59 -14.21 6.27
CA GLU A 244 16.15 -14.50 6.41
C GLU A 244 15.50 -13.54 7.42
N VAL A 245 14.41 -12.88 7.02
CA VAL A 245 13.64 -11.94 7.85
C VAL A 245 12.48 -12.66 8.53
N VAL A 246 12.20 -12.31 9.79
CA VAL A 246 11.04 -12.85 10.53
C VAL A 246 9.96 -11.82 10.82
N GLN A 247 10.31 -10.53 10.79
CA GLN A 247 9.39 -9.44 11.07
C GLN A 247 9.87 -8.16 10.40
N ILE A 248 8.94 -7.38 9.84
CA ILE A 248 9.21 -6.11 9.16
C ILE A 248 8.28 -5.03 9.70
N SER A 249 8.78 -3.80 9.81
CA SER A 249 7.98 -2.63 10.15
C SER A 249 8.44 -1.43 9.34
N CYS A 250 7.47 -0.71 8.79
CA CYS A 250 7.68 0.54 8.08
C CYS A 250 6.88 1.66 8.73
N GLY A 251 7.46 2.86 8.72
CA GLY A 251 6.81 4.07 9.21
C GLY A 251 6.06 4.83 8.10
N PRO A 252 5.37 5.92 8.48
CA PRO A 252 4.83 6.95 7.58
C PRO A 252 5.79 7.46 6.50
N GLY A 253 7.05 7.70 6.88
CA GLY A 253 8.10 8.24 6.02
C GLY A 253 8.97 7.18 5.35
N ASP A 254 10.26 7.45 5.31
CA ASP A 254 11.29 6.67 4.61
C ASP A 254 11.98 5.61 5.48
N LEU A 255 11.44 5.31 6.66
CA LEU A 255 12.01 4.35 7.59
C LEU A 255 11.37 2.96 7.43
N VAL A 256 12.21 1.96 7.15
CA VAL A 256 11.83 0.54 7.13
C VAL A 256 12.89 -0.27 7.86
N TRP A 257 12.47 -1.02 8.86
CA TRP A 257 13.33 -1.90 9.66
C TRP A 257 12.80 -3.33 9.64
N ALA A 258 13.71 -4.28 9.78
CA ALA A 258 13.36 -5.69 9.88
C ALA A 258 14.24 -6.41 10.91
N VAL A 259 13.69 -7.51 11.43
CA VAL A 259 14.37 -8.45 12.33
C VAL A 259 14.73 -9.68 11.51
N LEU A 260 16.00 -10.05 11.50
CA LEU A 260 16.46 -11.32 10.93
C LEU A 260 16.17 -12.50 11.87
N TRP A 261 16.11 -13.72 11.34
CA TRP A 261 15.89 -14.95 12.10
C TRP A 261 16.86 -15.10 13.29
N GLU A 262 18.12 -14.70 13.10
CA GLU A 262 19.15 -14.74 14.16
C GLU A 262 19.00 -13.63 15.22
N GLY A 263 18.01 -12.74 15.08
CA GLY A 263 17.73 -11.64 15.99
C GLY A 263 18.56 -10.37 15.74
N GLN A 264 19.24 -10.29 14.60
CA GLN A 264 19.89 -9.06 14.15
C GLN A 264 18.84 -8.09 13.58
N LEU A 265 19.09 -6.78 13.72
CA LEU A 265 18.26 -5.75 13.12
C LEU A 265 18.91 -5.25 11.83
N ILE A 266 18.09 -5.04 10.81
CA ILE A 266 18.50 -4.39 9.56
C ILE A 266 17.58 -3.20 9.28
N VAL A 267 18.14 -2.16 8.66
CA VAL A 267 17.41 -0.99 8.17
C VAL A 267 17.57 -0.86 6.66
N ARG A 268 16.51 -0.43 5.97
CA ARG A 268 16.54 -0.11 4.54
C ARG A 268 17.07 1.31 4.36
N GLU A 269 18.01 1.49 3.45
CA GLU A 269 18.54 2.79 3.03
C GLU A 269 18.17 3.11 1.58
N GLY A 270 18.25 4.40 1.22
CA GLY A 270 18.03 4.87 -0.15
C GLY A 270 16.57 4.99 -0.56
N ILE A 271 15.62 4.90 0.38
CA ILE A 271 14.21 5.16 0.13
C ILE A 271 14.05 6.64 -0.21
N THR A 272 13.47 6.93 -1.37
CA THR A 272 13.21 8.28 -1.85
C THR A 272 11.86 8.35 -2.54
N ARG A 273 11.40 9.57 -2.88
CA ARG A 273 10.19 9.76 -3.68
C ARG A 273 10.21 8.98 -5.00
N ASP A 274 11.35 9.01 -5.69
CA ASP A 274 11.47 8.42 -7.02
C ASP A 274 11.84 6.94 -6.95
N TYR A 275 12.29 6.47 -5.78
CA TYR A 275 12.66 5.09 -5.52
C TYR A 275 12.17 4.61 -4.14
N PRO A 276 10.85 4.34 -3.99
CA PRO A 276 10.22 4.05 -2.70
C PRO A 276 10.62 2.71 -2.07
N GLN A 277 11.14 1.77 -2.87
CA GLN A 277 11.68 0.49 -2.40
C GLN A 277 13.07 0.64 -1.74
N GLY A 278 13.76 1.75 -1.99
CA GLY A 278 15.13 1.98 -1.53
C GLY A 278 16.17 1.05 -2.15
N SER A 279 17.45 1.22 -1.81
CA SER A 279 18.58 0.61 -2.51
C SER A 279 19.20 -0.59 -1.81
N SER A 280 19.31 -0.56 -0.48
CA SER A 280 20.15 -1.53 0.24
C SER A 280 19.72 -1.72 1.69
N TRP A 281 20.05 -2.88 2.24
CA TRP A 281 19.90 -3.18 3.67
C TRP A 281 21.22 -3.00 4.40
N VAL A 282 21.18 -2.43 5.59
CA VAL A 282 22.33 -2.26 6.47
C VAL A 282 22.04 -2.85 7.83
N VAL A 283 22.98 -3.65 8.36
CA VAL A 283 22.90 -4.23 9.70
C VAL A 283 23.10 -3.15 10.76
N VAL A 284 22.29 -3.20 11.81
CA VAL A 284 22.35 -2.30 12.96
C VAL A 284 22.76 -3.09 14.20
N ASP A 285 23.57 -2.47 15.05
CA ASP A 285 24.01 -3.05 16.33
C ASP A 285 22.81 -3.49 17.19
N SER A 286 22.93 -4.66 17.81
CA SER A 286 21.89 -5.20 18.68
C SER A 286 21.68 -4.33 19.93
N PRO A 287 20.42 -4.12 20.39
CA PRO A 287 20.17 -3.54 21.70
C PRO A 287 20.75 -4.36 22.86
N ASN A 288 20.73 -5.69 22.74
CA ASN A 288 21.32 -6.62 23.69
C ASN A 288 22.05 -7.75 22.92
N PRO A 289 23.38 -7.85 22.98
CA PRO A 289 24.12 -8.91 22.27
C PRO A 289 23.78 -10.33 22.76
N GLU A 290 23.36 -10.49 24.01
CA GLU A 290 23.00 -11.80 24.59
C GLU A 290 21.55 -12.19 24.26
N ALA A 291 20.69 -11.20 24.01
CA ALA A 291 19.28 -11.39 23.70
C ALA A 291 18.93 -10.69 22.38
N GLY A 292 18.96 -11.44 21.28
CA GLY A 292 18.61 -10.93 19.95
C GLY A 292 17.21 -10.31 19.90
N ALA A 293 16.98 -9.42 18.93
CA ALA A 293 15.68 -8.82 18.69
C ALA A 293 14.66 -9.86 18.20
N ILE A 294 13.40 -9.67 18.56
CA ILE A 294 12.26 -10.47 18.08
C ILE A 294 11.18 -9.60 17.42
N HIS A 295 11.22 -8.30 17.67
CA HIS A 295 10.24 -7.36 17.14
C HIS A 295 10.86 -5.97 17.02
N VAL A 296 10.50 -5.25 15.96
CA VAL A 296 10.82 -3.85 15.69
C VAL A 296 9.55 -3.12 15.25
N ALA A 297 9.37 -1.91 15.75
CA ALA A 297 8.28 -1.02 15.36
C ALA A 297 8.82 0.37 15.02
N VAL A 298 8.35 0.93 13.91
CA VAL A 298 8.87 2.14 13.28
C VAL A 298 7.78 3.21 13.20
N GLY A 299 8.10 4.44 13.61
CA GLY A 299 7.26 5.63 13.45
C GLY A 299 7.84 6.63 12.44
N ASP A 300 7.54 7.91 12.63
CA ASP A 300 8.10 9.01 11.84
C ASP A 300 9.61 9.14 12.07
N ASN A 301 9.99 9.24 13.35
CA ASN A 301 11.37 9.48 13.76
C ASN A 301 11.79 8.60 14.94
N VAL A 302 11.05 7.52 15.18
CA VAL A 302 11.30 6.60 16.29
C VAL A 302 11.40 5.18 15.80
N VAL A 303 12.29 4.43 16.43
CA VAL A 303 12.36 2.99 16.29
C VAL A 303 12.40 2.39 17.68
N TRP A 304 11.55 1.41 17.89
CA TRP A 304 11.49 0.64 19.12
C TRP A 304 11.71 -0.83 18.81
N ALA A 305 12.28 -1.57 19.75
CA ALA A 305 12.49 -3.00 19.61
C ALA A 305 12.13 -3.76 20.89
N VAL A 306 11.82 -5.03 20.72
CA VAL A 306 11.70 -6.02 21.80
C VAL A 306 12.72 -7.11 21.56
N THR A 307 13.42 -7.53 22.62
CA THR A 307 14.40 -8.61 22.60
C THR A 307 13.83 -9.92 23.16
N LYS A 308 14.51 -11.06 22.94
CA LYS A 308 14.08 -12.40 23.38
C LYS A 308 13.80 -12.51 24.89
N ASP A 309 14.41 -11.66 25.70
CA ASP A 309 14.19 -11.51 27.15
C ASP A 309 13.01 -10.58 27.50
N ASN A 310 12.15 -10.26 26.53
CA ASN A 310 10.99 -9.36 26.62
C ASN A 310 11.31 -7.91 27.00
N LYS A 311 12.59 -7.50 26.99
CA LYS A 311 12.97 -6.11 27.27
C LYS A 311 12.64 -5.20 26.09
N VAL A 312 12.21 -3.99 26.43
CA VAL A 312 11.86 -2.95 25.45
C VAL A 312 13.02 -1.98 25.29
N TRP A 313 13.28 -1.59 24.04
CA TRP A 313 14.38 -0.71 23.69
C TRP A 313 13.91 0.42 22.79
N PHE A 314 14.43 1.62 23.04
CA PHE A 314 14.22 2.81 22.22
C PHE A 314 15.52 3.17 21.48
N ARG A 315 15.46 3.35 20.16
CA ARG A 315 16.59 3.75 19.34
C ARG A 315 16.66 5.27 19.25
N ARG A 316 17.80 5.85 19.63
CA ARG A 316 18.09 7.28 19.53
C ARG A 316 18.62 7.67 18.16
N GLY A 317 18.47 8.95 17.82
CA GLY A 317 19.15 9.59 16.69
C GLY A 317 18.63 9.18 15.32
N ILE A 318 17.41 8.65 15.27
CA ILE A 318 16.71 8.29 14.05
C ILE A 318 16.25 9.56 13.32
N SER A 319 16.47 9.59 12.00
CA SER A 319 15.95 10.58 11.07
C SER A 319 16.09 10.05 9.64
N SER A 320 15.46 10.70 8.67
CA SER A 320 15.61 10.36 7.23
C SER A 320 17.07 10.38 6.74
N TYR A 321 17.92 11.23 7.32
CA TYR A 321 19.36 11.27 6.97
C TYR A 321 20.22 10.29 7.77
N ASN A 322 19.69 9.76 8.87
CA ASN A 322 20.36 8.77 9.71
C ASN A 322 19.39 7.65 10.11
N PRO A 323 18.96 6.82 9.14
CA PRO A 323 17.94 5.79 9.39
C PRO A 323 18.45 4.70 10.35
N ARG A 324 19.77 4.55 10.51
CA ARG A 324 20.42 3.62 11.47
C ARG A 324 20.33 4.07 12.93
N GLY A 325 20.10 5.36 13.18
CA GLY A 325 20.18 5.93 14.52
C GLY A 325 21.60 5.92 15.10
N SER A 326 21.72 6.18 16.40
CA SER A 326 23.00 6.35 17.10
C SER A 326 23.19 5.42 18.29
N GLY A 327 22.13 4.80 18.82
CA GLY A 327 22.26 3.85 19.92
C GLY A 327 20.94 3.50 20.58
N TRP A 328 20.96 2.45 21.39
CA TRP A 328 19.78 1.96 22.13
C TRP A 328 19.71 2.54 23.54
N ILE A 329 18.49 2.66 24.07
CA ILE A 329 18.18 2.91 25.48
C ILE A 329 17.23 1.82 25.94
N GLY A 330 17.59 1.14 27.03
CA GLY A 330 16.71 0.17 27.70
C GLY A 330 15.56 0.89 28.41
N MET A 331 14.35 0.44 28.16
CA MET A 331 13.13 1.04 28.69
C MET A 331 12.52 0.14 29.76
N ILE A 332 11.93 0.75 30.78
CA ILE A 332 11.23 0.01 31.84
C ILE A 332 9.95 -0.60 31.26
N GLY A 333 9.70 -1.86 31.59
CA GLY A 333 8.55 -2.66 31.16
C GLY A 333 8.99 -3.87 30.33
N GLU A 334 8.14 -4.89 30.31
CA GLU A 334 8.34 -6.10 29.52
C GLU A 334 7.15 -6.32 28.59
N MET A 335 7.43 -6.43 27.30
CA MET A 335 6.41 -6.53 26.26
C MET A 335 6.72 -7.74 25.38
N VAL A 336 5.68 -8.37 24.83
CA VAL A 336 5.84 -9.38 23.79
C VAL A 336 5.73 -8.83 22.38
N MET A 337 5.08 -7.68 22.23
CA MET A 337 4.90 -6.99 20.96
C MET A 337 4.79 -5.51 21.23
N ILE A 338 5.24 -4.70 20.27
CA ILE A 338 5.10 -3.25 20.29
C ILE A 338 4.70 -2.76 18.91
N ASN A 339 4.03 -1.62 18.83
CA ASN A 339 3.72 -0.97 17.57
C ASN A 339 3.81 0.55 17.74
N VAL A 340 4.03 1.28 16.66
CA VAL A 340 4.08 2.75 16.68
C VAL A 340 2.99 3.25 15.74
N GLY A 341 2.02 3.96 16.30
CA GLY A 341 0.95 4.61 15.53
C GLY A 341 1.29 6.05 15.17
N LEU A 342 0.29 6.77 14.68
CA LEU A 342 0.39 8.19 14.34
C LEU A 342 0.97 9.04 15.48
N ASN A 343 1.72 10.09 15.13
CA ASN A 343 2.39 10.99 16.07
C ASN A 343 3.41 10.27 16.99
N ASP A 344 4.07 9.25 16.47
CA ASP A 344 5.03 8.39 17.19
C ASP A 344 4.45 7.71 18.45
N GLN A 345 3.12 7.63 18.59
CA GLN A 345 2.49 7.04 19.78
C GLN A 345 2.75 5.54 19.83
N VAL A 346 3.45 5.10 20.88
CA VAL A 346 3.85 3.71 21.05
C VAL A 346 2.77 2.93 21.81
N TRP A 347 2.52 1.72 21.34
CA TRP A 347 1.63 0.72 21.92
C TRP A 347 2.40 -0.56 22.19
N GLY A 348 1.94 -1.36 23.14
CA GLY A 348 2.57 -2.64 23.46
C GLY A 348 1.58 -3.64 24.06
N ILE A 349 1.88 -4.92 23.88
CA ILE A 349 1.20 -6.02 24.55
C ILE A 349 2.13 -6.52 25.65
N SER A 350 1.69 -6.42 26.89
CA SER A 350 2.47 -6.81 28.07
C SER A 350 2.76 -8.31 28.10
N CYS A 351 3.94 -8.66 28.60
CA CYS A 351 4.32 -10.07 28.79
C CYS A 351 3.53 -10.71 29.94
N GLU A 352 3.16 -9.92 30.95
CA GLU A 352 2.64 -10.38 32.24
C GLU A 352 1.13 -10.69 32.17
N ASP A 353 0.35 -9.73 31.69
CA ASP A 353 -1.12 -9.75 31.73
C ASP A 353 -1.76 -9.80 30.33
N ARG A 354 -0.96 -9.76 29.26
CA ARG A 354 -1.43 -9.68 27.86
C ARG A 354 -2.33 -8.47 27.56
N ALA A 355 -2.38 -7.49 28.45
CA ALA A 355 -3.16 -6.28 28.22
C ALA A 355 -2.44 -5.36 27.22
N VAL A 356 -3.25 -4.53 26.55
CA VAL A 356 -2.74 -3.49 25.65
C VAL A 356 -2.36 -2.28 26.49
N TYR A 357 -1.14 -1.78 26.29
CA TYR A 357 -0.62 -0.58 26.92
C TYR A 357 -0.28 0.46 25.85
N PHE A 358 -0.34 1.73 26.20
CA PHE A 358 0.28 2.81 25.43
C PHE A 358 1.35 3.51 26.26
N ARG A 359 2.33 4.08 25.57
CA ARG A 359 3.40 4.87 26.19
C ARG A 359 2.89 6.28 26.45
N GLN A 360 2.59 6.60 27.70
CA GLN A 360 2.14 7.93 28.11
C GLN A 360 3.28 8.95 28.04
N GLY A 361 2.96 10.16 27.56
CA GLY A 361 3.89 11.29 27.56
C GLY A 361 4.82 11.35 26.35
N VAL A 362 4.54 10.57 25.30
CA VAL A 362 5.17 10.73 23.99
C VAL A 362 4.75 12.08 23.42
N THR A 363 5.74 12.90 23.05
CA THR A 363 5.56 14.21 22.42
C THR A 363 6.71 14.44 21.44
N SER A 364 6.60 15.43 20.55
CA SER A 364 7.69 15.79 19.63
C SER A 364 8.99 16.19 20.34
N SER A 365 8.92 16.66 21.59
CA SER A 365 10.09 16.95 22.44
C SER A 365 10.55 15.78 23.31
N GLU A 366 9.74 14.73 23.45
CA GLU A 366 9.99 13.58 24.33
C GLU A 366 9.48 12.30 23.64
N LEU A 367 10.24 11.83 22.67
CA LEU A 367 9.89 10.68 21.84
C LEU A 367 9.89 9.35 22.60
N SER A 368 10.63 9.25 23.72
CA SER A 368 10.71 8.04 24.53
C SER A 368 9.50 7.86 25.46
N GLY A 369 8.74 8.93 25.66
CA GLY A 369 7.66 9.01 26.63
C GLY A 369 8.10 8.69 28.06
N LYS A 370 7.15 8.54 28.98
CA LYS A 370 7.44 8.47 30.42
C LYS A 370 7.12 7.10 31.02
N ALA A 371 5.92 6.58 30.78
CA ALA A 371 5.43 5.37 31.43
C ALA A 371 4.47 4.58 30.55
N TRP A 372 4.26 3.30 30.87
CA TRP A 372 3.22 2.49 30.25
C TRP A 372 1.89 2.68 30.98
N LYS A 373 0.81 2.84 30.24
CA LYS A 373 -0.55 2.94 30.78
C LYS A 373 -1.47 1.95 30.06
N ALA A 374 -2.16 1.13 30.85
CA ALA A 374 -3.09 0.12 30.33
C ALA A 374 -4.29 0.77 29.62
N VAL A 375 -4.73 0.13 28.54
CA VAL A 375 -5.95 0.46 27.80
C VAL A 375 -7.10 -0.35 28.39
N ASN A 376 -7.88 0.27 29.26
CA ASN A 376 -9.03 -0.36 29.93
C ASN A 376 -10.32 -0.01 29.21
N VAL A 377 -10.54 -0.62 28.05
CA VAL A 377 -11.72 -0.37 27.21
C VAL A 377 -12.42 -1.72 26.96
N PRO A 378 -13.74 -1.84 27.23
CA PRO A 378 -14.48 -3.10 27.08
C PRO A 378 -14.60 -3.52 25.60
N ARG A 379 -14.84 -4.81 25.36
CA ARG A 379 -15.22 -5.31 24.02
C ARG A 379 -16.73 -5.25 23.85
N ASP A 380 -17.19 -4.98 22.62
CA ASP A 380 -18.60 -5.14 22.26
C ASP A 380 -19.04 -6.58 22.56
N GLY A 381 -20.01 -6.74 23.46
CA GLY A 381 -20.46 -8.03 24.00
C GLY A 381 -20.27 -8.19 25.51
N ASP A 382 -19.19 -7.65 26.09
CA ASP A 382 -18.93 -7.76 27.54
C ASP A 382 -19.97 -6.96 28.36
N ILE A 383 -20.38 -5.79 27.84
CA ILE A 383 -21.37 -4.90 28.47
C ILE A 383 -22.76 -5.55 28.53
N ARG A 384 -23.09 -6.44 27.58
CA ARG A 384 -24.38 -7.16 27.56
C ARG A 384 -24.49 -8.21 28.65
N SER A 385 -23.38 -8.72 29.18
CA SER A 385 -23.38 -9.70 30.27
C SER A 385 -23.69 -9.08 31.65
N HIS A 386 -23.56 -7.76 31.79
CA HIS A 386 -23.84 -7.04 33.04
C HIS A 386 -25.21 -6.35 33.08
N SER A 387 -26.04 -6.55 32.06
CA SER A 387 -27.41 -6.06 32.00
C SER A 387 -28.40 -7.23 31.91
N SER A 388 -28.57 -7.92 33.04
CA SER A 388 -29.75 -8.75 33.30
C SER A 388 -30.30 -8.36 34.67
N PRO A 389 -31.57 -7.91 34.75
CA PRO A 389 -32.18 -7.45 36.01
C PRO A 389 -32.44 -8.59 37.01
#